data_AF-A0A942AW39-F1
#
_entry.id   AF-A0A942AW39-F1
#
_cell.length_a   1.000
_cell.length_b   1.000
_cell.length_c   1.000
_cell.angle_alpha   90.00
_cell.angle_beta   90.00
_cell.angle_gamma   90.00
#
_symmetry.space_group_name_H-M   'P 1'
#
loop_
_entity.id
_entity.type
_entity.pdbx_description
1 polymer ?
#
loop_
_entity_poly.entity_id
_entity_poly.type
_entity_poly.pdbx_seq_one_letter_code
_entity_poly.pdbx_strand_id
1 'polypeptide(L)'
;MKKHYYTIIFFAIIVIIFVYFAPFIVKLRSQEYRLILSSRLHALGFRGIIAVISFFALQLAIPILPGEPLEIIAGAIYGPFIGLIYAEIGIFIGSFIVISLIRALDLKVKKISRYRWLRNILDDSKRLNITIFFLTLIPGFPKDIIPFLVSQTMMKERDYFLINAIARIPSILSSTLIGSSLYKGNIKLGIIILVAESLIAITGLIFNKKIVQFFTRWHKKRNSSNNIDERMLCMSEIKCSAINCGYNENNTCHKKNIKVEGLFSRSKLGTFCQSFRNPIDETLFKEEMADEMSMDEHKVKIGCSANYCIYNKDNYCKASKITVGQKNAKYRSETQCDSFELK
;
A
#
# COMPACT_ATOMS: atom_id res chain seq x y z
N MET A 1 -17.72 -15.87 18.96
CA MET A 1 -18.99 -15.09 18.93
C MET A 1 -18.80 -13.58 18.73
N LYS A 2 -17.90 -12.88 19.44
CA LYS A 2 -17.71 -11.41 19.30
C LYS A 2 -17.34 -10.91 17.89
N LYS A 3 -16.70 -11.74 17.05
CA LYS A 3 -16.29 -11.37 15.69
C LYS A 3 -17.47 -11.20 14.73
N HIS A 4 -18.50 -12.05 14.86
CA HIS A 4 -19.71 -11.96 14.03
C HIS A 4 -20.62 -10.79 14.43
N TYR A 5 -20.63 -10.41 15.72
CA TYR A 5 -21.39 -9.25 16.22
C TYR A 5 -20.99 -7.94 15.52
N TYR A 6 -19.69 -7.66 15.37
CA TYR A 6 -19.23 -6.46 14.67
C TYR A 6 -19.54 -6.48 13.16
N THR A 7 -19.50 -7.66 12.54
CA THR A 7 -19.89 -7.84 11.13
C THR A 7 -21.39 -7.62 10.95
N ILE A 8 -22.23 -8.16 11.85
CA ILE A 8 -23.68 -7.96 11.84
C ILE A 8 -24.03 -6.48 12.06
N ILE A 9 -23.38 -5.81 13.00
CA ILE A 9 -23.57 -4.37 13.23
C ILE A 9 -23.13 -3.55 12.02
N PHE A 10 -22.05 -3.94 11.36
CA PHE A 10 -21.57 -3.27 10.16
C PHE A 10 -22.60 -3.37 9.03
N PHE A 11 -23.12 -4.56 8.74
CA PHE A 11 -24.20 -4.74 7.78
C PHE A 11 -25.49 -4.03 8.21
N ALA A 12 -25.83 -4.04 9.50
CA ALA A 12 -26.98 -3.31 10.03
C ALA A 12 -26.83 -1.78 9.86
N ILE A 13 -25.63 -1.22 10.07
CA ILE A 13 -25.36 0.21 9.85
C ILE A 13 -25.46 0.56 8.37
N ILE A 14 -24.93 -0.27 7.47
CA ILE A 14 -25.12 -0.11 6.02
C ILE A 14 -26.61 -0.09 5.68
N VAL A 15 -27.38 -1.03 6.22
CA VAL A 15 -28.83 -1.10 6.00
C VAL A 15 -29.55 0.13 6.58
N ILE A 16 -29.18 0.61 7.77
CA ILE A 16 -29.79 1.80 8.39
C ILE A 16 -29.47 3.06 7.58
N ILE A 17 -28.22 3.24 7.17
CA ILE A 17 -27.79 4.34 6.32
C ILE A 17 -28.53 4.27 4.97
N PHE A 18 -28.63 3.08 4.39
CA PHE A 18 -29.39 2.85 3.16
C PHE A 18 -30.86 3.21 3.35
N VAL A 19 -31.50 2.82 4.45
CA VAL A 19 -32.90 3.16 4.78
C VAL A 19 -33.08 4.66 5.02
N TYR A 20 -32.11 5.34 5.65
CA TYR A 20 -32.14 6.79 5.86
C TYR A 20 -32.00 7.59 4.56
N PHE A 21 -31.11 7.15 3.66
CA PHE A 21 -30.93 7.79 2.36
C PHE A 21 -31.92 7.30 1.29
N ALA A 22 -32.56 6.14 1.49
CA ALA A 22 -33.58 5.59 0.59
C ALA A 22 -34.69 6.59 0.23
N PRO A 23 -35.32 7.34 1.16
CA PRO A 23 -36.33 8.34 0.79
C PRO A 23 -35.77 9.47 -0.09
N PHE A 24 -34.50 9.84 0.08
CA PHE A 24 -33.83 10.80 -0.80
C PHE A 24 -33.58 10.20 -2.20
N ILE A 25 -33.09 8.95 -2.27
CA ILE A 25 -32.91 8.22 -3.52
C ILE A 25 -34.26 7.97 -4.24
N VAL A 26 -35.33 7.70 -3.49
CA VAL A 26 -36.69 7.55 -4.01
C VAL A 26 -37.23 8.88 -4.52
N LYS A 27 -36.93 10.02 -3.88
CA LYS A 27 -37.23 11.35 -4.43
C LYS A 27 -36.51 11.62 -5.74
N LEU A 28 -35.27 11.12 -5.92
CA LEU A 28 -34.57 11.16 -7.21
C LEU A 28 -35.21 10.24 -8.27
N ARG A 29 -36.17 9.38 -7.93
CA ARG A 29 -36.96 8.65 -8.93
C ARG A 29 -37.89 9.59 -9.69
N SER A 30 -38.33 10.69 -9.05
CA SER A 30 -39.15 11.70 -9.70
C SER A 30 -38.34 12.41 -10.78
N GLN A 31 -38.83 12.35 -12.02
CA GLN A 31 -38.22 13.03 -13.16
C GLN A 31 -38.17 14.55 -12.95
N GLU A 32 -39.20 15.12 -12.35
CA GLU A 32 -39.30 16.54 -12.05
C GLU A 32 -38.24 17.00 -11.03
N TYR A 33 -38.05 16.24 -9.94
CA TYR A 33 -37.06 16.56 -8.92
C TYR A 33 -35.63 16.52 -9.47
N ARG A 34 -35.34 15.57 -10.37
CA ARG A 34 -34.04 15.47 -11.05
C ARG A 34 -33.80 16.62 -12.01
N LEU A 35 -34.81 17.01 -12.78
CA LEU A 35 -34.70 18.13 -13.71
C LEU A 35 -34.49 19.44 -12.96
N ILE A 36 -35.20 19.67 -11.85
CA ILE A 36 -35.01 20.85 -11.00
C ILE A 36 -33.60 20.87 -10.39
N LEU A 37 -33.12 19.75 -9.88
CA LEU A 37 -31.78 19.67 -9.28
C LEU A 37 -30.66 19.82 -10.33
N SER A 38 -30.79 19.12 -11.45
CA SER A 38 -29.87 19.20 -12.59
C SER A 38 -29.83 20.62 -13.16
N SER A 39 -30.98 21.25 -13.42
CA SER A 39 -31.05 22.64 -13.90
C SER A 39 -30.46 23.65 -12.91
N ARG A 40 -30.71 23.50 -11.60
CA ARG A 40 -30.08 24.34 -10.57
C ARG A 40 -28.56 24.18 -10.52
N LEU A 41 -28.06 22.95 -10.66
CA LEU A 41 -26.63 22.68 -10.65
C LEU A 41 -25.93 23.12 -11.94
N HIS A 42 -26.57 22.93 -13.10
CA HIS A 42 -26.08 23.42 -14.38
C HIS A 42 -26.15 24.94 -14.49
N ALA A 43 -27.14 25.58 -13.88
CA ALA A 43 -27.22 27.05 -13.81
C ALA A 43 -26.05 27.68 -13.04
N LEU A 44 -25.43 26.94 -12.11
CA LEU A 44 -24.21 27.36 -11.43
C LEU A 44 -22.95 27.25 -12.32
N GLY A 45 -23.05 26.58 -13.48
CA GLY A 45 -21.95 26.39 -14.42
C GLY A 45 -20.71 25.79 -13.75
N PHE A 46 -19.56 26.45 -13.93
CA PHE A 46 -18.29 26.03 -13.33
C PHE A 46 -18.31 25.97 -11.79
N ARG A 47 -19.07 26.86 -11.13
CA ARG A 47 -19.20 26.86 -9.66
C ARG A 47 -19.92 25.61 -9.16
N GLY A 48 -20.87 25.09 -9.93
CA GLY A 48 -21.56 23.83 -9.62
C GLY A 48 -20.61 22.64 -9.66
N ILE A 49 -19.72 22.59 -10.64
CA ILE A 49 -18.70 21.54 -10.77
C ILE A 49 -17.76 21.55 -9.55
N ILE A 50 -17.25 22.73 -9.19
CA ILE A 50 -16.39 22.88 -7.99
C ILE A 50 -17.14 22.41 -6.75
N ALA A 51 -18.39 22.84 -6.55
CA ALA A 51 -19.16 22.46 -5.37
C ALA A 51 -19.34 20.94 -5.24
N VAL A 52 -19.61 20.24 -6.35
CA VAL A 52 -19.75 18.77 -6.36
C VAL A 52 -18.42 18.09 -6.01
N ILE A 53 -17.32 18.49 -6.65
CA ILE A 53 -15.98 17.94 -6.36
C ILE A 53 -15.57 18.22 -4.91
N SER A 54 -15.81 19.43 -4.42
CA SER A 54 -15.55 19.80 -3.03
C SER A 54 -16.39 18.96 -2.06
N PHE A 55 -17.64 18.64 -2.40
CA PHE A 55 -18.47 17.79 -1.56
C PHE A 55 -17.95 16.35 -1.50
N PHE A 56 -17.50 15.79 -2.64
CA PHE A 56 -16.79 14.50 -2.69
C PHE A 56 -15.48 14.49 -1.89
N ALA A 57 -14.75 15.60 -1.87
CA ALA A 57 -13.55 15.73 -1.06
C ALA A 57 -13.87 15.85 0.45
N LEU A 58 -14.88 16.63 0.81
CA LEU A 58 -15.32 16.87 2.19
C LEU A 58 -15.92 15.61 2.83
N GLN A 59 -16.74 14.85 2.10
CA GLN A 59 -17.29 13.59 2.63
C GLN A 59 -16.17 12.64 3.07
N LEU A 60 -15.03 12.63 2.36
CA LEU A 60 -13.92 11.76 2.70
C LEU A 60 -13.27 12.14 4.02
N ALA A 61 -13.28 13.43 4.38
CA ALA A 61 -12.79 13.90 5.67
C ALA A 61 -13.71 13.49 6.84
N ILE A 62 -14.93 13.02 6.56
CA ILE A 62 -15.93 12.61 7.54
C ILE A 62 -16.19 11.09 7.39
N PRO A 63 -15.45 10.20 8.11
CA PRO A 63 -15.51 8.75 7.93
C PRO A 63 -16.87 8.08 8.16
N ILE A 64 -17.86 8.84 8.64
CA ILE A 64 -19.22 8.40 8.93
C ILE A 64 -20.13 8.62 7.72
N LEU A 65 -19.77 9.53 6.81
CA LEU A 65 -20.59 9.88 5.66
C LEU A 65 -20.30 8.88 4.52
N PRO A 66 -21.29 8.08 4.09
CA PRO A 66 -21.10 7.11 3.01
C PRO A 66 -20.93 7.83 1.66
N GLY A 67 -19.88 7.51 0.90
CA GLY A 67 -19.67 8.09 -0.43
C GLY A 67 -20.62 7.57 -1.52
N GLU A 68 -21.14 6.35 -1.39
CA GLU A 68 -21.90 5.66 -2.46
C GLU A 68 -23.24 6.32 -2.80
N PRO A 69 -24.06 6.78 -1.83
CA PRO A 69 -25.25 7.57 -2.16
C PRO A 69 -24.90 8.79 -3.02
N LEU A 70 -23.77 9.45 -2.74
CA LEU A 70 -23.34 10.61 -3.53
C LEU A 70 -22.91 10.22 -4.95
N GLU A 71 -22.24 9.08 -5.13
CA GLU A 71 -21.90 8.53 -6.45
C GLU A 71 -23.18 8.20 -7.26
N ILE A 72 -24.19 7.59 -6.65
CA ILE A 72 -25.49 7.29 -7.29
C ILE A 72 -26.19 8.58 -7.71
N ILE A 73 -26.21 9.60 -6.84
CA ILE A 73 -26.76 10.93 -7.14
C ILE A 73 -26.03 11.56 -8.32
N ALA A 74 -24.70 11.55 -8.31
CA ALA A 74 -23.89 12.10 -9.39
C ALA A 74 -24.15 11.38 -10.72
N GLY A 75 -24.29 10.06 -10.71
CA GLY A 75 -24.66 9.28 -11.90
C GLY A 75 -26.07 9.57 -12.42
N ALA A 76 -27.03 9.87 -11.52
CA ALA A 76 -28.39 10.25 -11.88
C ALA A 76 -28.48 11.67 -12.47
N ILE A 77 -27.61 12.60 -12.05
CA ILE A 77 -27.62 14.00 -12.48
C ILE A 77 -26.75 14.24 -13.71
N TYR A 78 -25.50 13.74 -13.69
CA TYR A 78 -24.48 14.02 -14.70
C TYR A 78 -24.25 12.85 -15.67
N GLY A 79 -24.87 11.70 -15.41
CA GLY A 79 -24.61 10.46 -16.14
C GLY A 79 -23.39 9.70 -15.60
N PRO A 80 -23.20 8.45 -16.06
CA PRO A 80 -22.25 7.52 -15.44
C PRO A 80 -20.80 7.98 -15.54
N PHE A 81 -20.38 8.48 -16.70
CA PHE A 81 -18.99 8.87 -16.97
C PHE A 81 -18.59 10.21 -16.36
N ILE A 82 -19.46 11.23 -16.47
CA ILE A 82 -19.16 12.56 -15.89
C ILE A 82 -19.24 12.48 -14.37
N GLY A 83 -20.24 11.75 -13.84
CA GLY A 83 -20.32 11.48 -12.40
C GLY A 83 -19.10 10.74 -11.87
N LEU A 84 -18.58 9.75 -12.62
CA LEU A 84 -17.32 9.06 -12.31
C LEU A 84 -16.14 10.02 -12.22
N ILE A 85 -15.96 10.91 -13.20
CA ILE A 85 -14.85 11.87 -13.22
C ILE A 85 -14.91 12.81 -12.01
N TYR A 86 -16.08 13.39 -11.71
CA TYR A 86 -16.22 14.30 -10.57
C TYR A 86 -16.00 13.60 -9.23
N ALA A 87 -16.50 12.37 -9.08
CA ALA A 87 -16.27 11.56 -7.90
C ALA A 87 -14.79 11.20 -7.73
N GLU A 88 -14.12 10.71 -8.78
CA GLU A 88 -12.70 10.38 -8.77
C GLU A 88 -11.83 11.57 -8.35
N ILE A 89 -12.03 12.74 -8.98
CA ILE A 89 -11.26 13.95 -8.66
C ILE A 89 -11.46 14.36 -7.20
N GLY A 90 -12.72 14.40 -6.74
CA GLY A 90 -13.02 14.80 -5.37
C GLY A 90 -12.46 13.83 -4.33
N ILE A 91 -12.61 12.53 -4.56
CA ILE A 91 -12.07 11.47 -3.69
C ILE A 91 -10.54 11.50 -3.68
N PHE A 92 -9.90 11.74 -4.82
CA PHE A 92 -8.45 11.87 -4.92
C PHE A 92 -7.94 13.05 -4.09
N ILE A 93 -8.55 14.23 -4.27
CA ILE A 93 -8.22 15.45 -3.50
C ILE A 93 -8.45 15.22 -2.01
N GLY A 94 -9.61 14.68 -1.63
CA GLY A 94 -9.92 14.37 -0.24
C GLY A 94 -8.90 13.41 0.37
N SER A 95 -8.50 12.37 -0.37
CA SER A 95 -7.55 11.35 0.11
C SER A 95 -6.18 11.97 0.32
N PHE A 96 -5.77 12.86 -0.58
CA PHE A 96 -4.55 13.64 -0.47
C PHE A 96 -4.52 14.52 0.78
N ILE A 97 -5.60 15.26 1.04
CA ILE A 97 -5.71 16.11 2.22
C ILE A 97 -5.67 15.28 3.50
N VAL A 98 -6.49 14.22 3.60
CA VAL A 98 -6.58 13.37 4.79
C VAL A 98 -5.25 12.71 5.12
N ILE A 99 -4.59 12.09 4.13
CA ILE A 99 -3.32 11.39 4.36
C ILE A 99 -2.22 12.38 4.76
N SER A 100 -2.11 13.49 4.02
CA SER A 100 -1.10 14.51 4.28
C SER A 100 -1.27 15.13 5.67
N LEU A 101 -2.51 15.47 6.05
CA LEU A 101 -2.82 16.07 7.34
C LEU A 101 -2.49 15.13 8.52
N ILE A 102 -2.89 13.86 8.42
CA ILE A 102 -2.64 12.86 9.48
C ILE A 102 -1.14 12.62 9.64
N ARG A 103 -0.38 12.55 8.54
CA ARG A 103 1.07 12.34 8.56
C ARG A 103 1.83 13.56 9.05
N ALA A 104 1.46 14.76 8.61
CA ALA A 104 2.12 16.00 9.02
C ALA A 104 1.95 16.29 10.52
N LEU A 105 0.80 15.94 11.09
CA LEU A 105 0.47 16.18 12.49
C LEU A 105 0.79 14.99 13.42
N ASP A 106 1.41 13.91 12.91
CA ASP A 106 1.63 12.63 13.60
C ASP A 106 0.40 12.16 14.41
N LEU A 107 -0.80 12.35 13.84
CA LEU A 107 -2.04 12.04 14.55
C LEU A 107 -2.14 10.53 14.72
N LYS A 108 -1.95 10.08 15.95
CA LYS A 108 -2.17 8.68 16.33
C LYS A 108 -3.67 8.38 16.32
N VAL A 109 -4.18 7.93 15.17
CA VAL A 109 -5.53 7.36 14.94
C VAL A 109 -5.73 6.02 15.69
N LYS A 110 -5.03 5.81 16.82
CA LYS A 110 -5.12 4.63 17.70
C LYS A 110 -6.52 4.43 18.28
N LYS A 111 -7.35 5.49 18.33
CA LYS A 111 -8.68 5.49 18.96
C LYS A 111 -9.85 5.14 18.05
N ILE A 112 -9.67 4.85 16.75
CA ILE A 112 -10.79 4.32 15.97
C ILE A 112 -10.95 2.83 16.28
N SER A 113 -11.39 2.50 17.50
CA SER A 113 -11.57 1.14 18.01
C SER A 113 -12.53 0.31 17.16
N ARG A 114 -13.42 0.98 16.41
CA ARG A 114 -14.46 0.40 15.55
C ARG A 114 -13.93 -0.49 14.41
N TYR A 115 -12.73 -0.24 13.90
CA TYR A 115 -12.17 -0.97 12.73
C TYR A 115 -10.88 -1.73 13.05
N ARG A 116 -10.75 -2.22 14.29
CA ARG A 116 -9.59 -3.04 14.69
C ARG A 116 -9.41 -4.27 13.79
N TRP A 117 -10.51 -4.89 13.35
CA TRP A 117 -10.48 -6.03 12.44
C TRP A 117 -9.84 -5.68 11.08
N LEU A 118 -10.07 -4.46 10.58
CA LEU A 118 -9.55 -3.97 9.31
C LEU A 118 -8.06 -3.64 9.42
N ARG A 119 -7.62 -3.06 10.55
CA ARG A 119 -6.18 -2.88 10.84
C ARG A 119 -5.43 -4.21 10.79
N ASN A 120 -5.94 -5.24 11.47
CA ASN A 120 -5.31 -6.56 11.44
C ASN A 120 -5.21 -7.16 10.02
N ILE A 121 -6.12 -6.83 9.11
CA ILE A 121 -6.07 -7.26 7.70
C ILE A 121 -5.03 -6.45 6.91
N LEU A 122 -4.82 -5.19 7.27
CA LEU A 122 -3.87 -4.27 6.64
C LEU A 122 -2.45 -4.33 7.24
N ASP A 123 -2.25 -5.03 8.35
CA ASP A 123 -0.92 -5.15 8.98
C ASP A 123 0.08 -6.00 8.16
N ASP A 124 -0.40 -6.85 7.25
CA ASP A 124 0.46 -7.67 6.37
C ASP A 124 1.03 -6.80 5.23
N SER A 125 2.21 -6.21 5.47
CA SER A 125 2.91 -5.31 4.53
C SER A 125 3.18 -5.93 3.15
N LYS A 126 3.28 -7.26 3.05
CA LYS A 126 3.50 -7.96 1.77
C LYS A 126 2.24 -8.02 0.91
N ARG A 127 1.07 -7.90 1.53
CA ARG A 127 -0.24 -8.01 0.86
C ARG A 127 -1.02 -6.71 0.86
N LEU A 128 -0.58 -5.72 1.63
CA LEU A 128 -1.24 -4.44 1.85
C LEU A 128 -1.82 -3.84 0.56
N ASN A 129 -1.01 -3.71 -0.49
CA ASN A 129 -1.42 -3.14 -1.78
C ASN A 129 -2.59 -3.90 -2.43
N ILE A 130 -2.48 -5.23 -2.52
CA ILE A 130 -3.50 -6.09 -3.15
C ILE A 130 -4.75 -6.16 -2.27
N THR A 131 -4.59 -6.18 -0.96
CA THR A 131 -5.70 -6.16 -0.01
C THR A 131 -6.50 -4.86 -0.13
N ILE A 132 -5.84 -3.69 -0.20
CA ILE A 132 -6.51 -2.40 -0.42
C ILE A 132 -7.24 -2.39 -1.76
N PHE A 133 -6.61 -2.89 -2.83
CA PHE A 133 -7.22 -2.97 -4.15
C PHE A 133 -8.58 -3.69 -4.12
N PHE A 134 -8.62 -4.91 -3.57
CA PHE A 134 -9.86 -5.69 -3.53
C PHE A 134 -10.87 -5.20 -2.48
N LEU A 135 -10.42 -4.61 -1.37
CA LEU A 135 -11.34 -3.98 -0.41
C LEU A 135 -12.05 -2.77 -1.02
N THR A 136 -11.36 -2.03 -1.87
CA THR A 136 -11.91 -0.82 -2.52
C THR A 136 -12.92 -1.15 -3.62
N LEU A 137 -12.86 -2.37 -4.16
CA LEU A 137 -13.81 -2.92 -5.13
C LEU A 137 -15.13 -3.41 -4.51
N ILE A 138 -15.23 -3.56 -3.19
CA ILE A 138 -16.47 -4.07 -2.57
C ILE A 138 -17.49 -2.93 -2.50
N PRO A 139 -18.64 -3.02 -3.17
CA PRO A 139 -19.74 -2.07 -2.97
C PRO A 139 -20.33 -2.24 -1.56
N GLY A 140 -20.69 -1.15 -0.92
CA GLY A 140 -21.11 -1.06 0.48
C GLY A 140 -19.96 -1.03 1.49
N PHE A 141 -18.71 -1.23 1.05
CA PHE A 141 -17.57 -1.18 1.97
C PHE A 141 -17.24 0.28 2.33
N PRO A 142 -16.91 0.59 3.60
CA PRO A 142 -16.51 1.93 4.04
C PRO A 142 -15.10 2.25 3.53
N LYS A 143 -14.93 2.28 2.20
CA LYS A 143 -13.67 2.52 1.48
C LYS A 143 -13.04 3.84 1.87
N ASP A 144 -13.84 4.80 2.33
CA ASP A 144 -13.39 6.13 2.75
C ASP A 144 -12.64 6.13 4.10
N ILE A 145 -12.66 5.01 4.85
CA ILE A 145 -11.78 4.86 6.01
C ILE A 145 -10.37 4.39 5.67
N ILE A 146 -10.18 3.80 4.48
CA ILE A 146 -8.87 3.28 4.04
C ILE A 146 -7.79 4.38 4.12
N PRO A 147 -7.99 5.63 3.61
CA PRO A 147 -6.97 6.68 3.74
C PRO A 147 -6.53 6.96 5.18
N PHE A 148 -7.44 6.86 6.16
CA PHE A 148 -7.12 7.04 7.59
C PHE A 148 -6.31 5.89 8.18
N LEU A 149 -6.48 4.67 7.65
CA LEU A 149 -5.72 3.51 8.09
C LEU A 149 -4.35 3.47 7.41
N VAL A 150 -4.32 3.73 6.10
CA VAL A 150 -3.11 3.74 5.28
C VAL A 150 -2.14 4.82 5.72
N SER A 151 -2.62 5.97 6.18
CA SER A 151 -1.76 7.05 6.72
C SER A 151 -0.89 6.59 7.89
N GLN A 152 -1.32 5.54 8.62
CA GLN A 152 -0.58 4.94 9.74
C GLN A 152 0.27 3.72 9.34
N THR A 153 0.25 3.32 8.08
CA THR A 153 1.05 2.19 7.56
C THR A 153 2.33 2.66 6.87
N MET A 154 3.25 1.72 6.60
CA MET A 154 4.50 1.96 5.86
C MET A 154 4.30 2.12 4.33
N MET A 155 3.05 2.18 3.85
CA MET A 155 2.76 2.30 2.42
C MET A 155 3.18 3.66 1.88
N LYS A 156 3.83 3.67 0.71
CA LYS A 156 4.17 4.91 0.01
C LYS A 156 2.88 5.56 -0.50
N GLU A 157 2.78 6.88 -0.40
CA GLU A 157 1.62 7.65 -0.91
C GLU A 157 1.34 7.36 -2.38
N ARG A 158 2.38 7.30 -3.21
CA ARG A 158 2.26 7.01 -4.65
C ARG A 158 1.56 5.68 -4.92
N ASP A 159 1.92 4.63 -4.19
CA ASP A 159 1.34 3.30 -4.36
C ASP A 159 -0.15 3.33 -3.97
N TYR A 160 -0.50 4.03 -2.89
CA TYR A 160 -1.88 4.21 -2.48
C TYR A 160 -2.69 4.95 -3.53
N PHE A 161 -2.22 6.09 -4.03
CA PHE A 161 -2.95 6.88 -5.03
C PHE A 161 -3.13 6.13 -6.35
N LEU A 162 -2.12 5.38 -6.81
CA LEU A 162 -2.23 4.54 -8.00
C LEU A 162 -3.28 3.44 -7.82
N ILE A 163 -3.23 2.73 -6.69
CA ILE A 163 -4.19 1.68 -6.39
C ILE A 163 -5.59 2.27 -6.25
N ASN A 164 -5.73 3.39 -5.54
CA ASN A 164 -7.01 4.04 -5.30
C ASN A 164 -7.64 4.52 -6.62
N ALA A 165 -6.87 5.15 -7.50
CA ALA A 165 -7.36 5.64 -8.80
C ALA A 165 -7.79 4.50 -9.74
N ILE A 166 -7.14 3.32 -9.69
CA ILE A 166 -7.50 2.19 -10.57
C ILE A 166 -8.61 1.35 -9.95
N ALA A 167 -8.51 1.04 -8.65
CA ALA A 167 -9.44 0.15 -7.96
C ALA A 167 -10.82 0.79 -7.73
N ARG A 168 -10.89 2.13 -7.62
CA ARG A 168 -12.18 2.83 -7.43
C ARG A 168 -12.98 2.98 -8.70
N ILE A 169 -12.36 3.00 -9.89
CA ILE A 169 -13.09 3.17 -11.16
C ILE A 169 -14.23 2.16 -11.31
N PRO A 170 -14.05 0.83 -11.14
CA PRO A 170 -15.15 -0.11 -11.28
C PRO A 170 -16.28 0.12 -10.28
N SER A 171 -15.94 0.45 -9.02
CA SER A 171 -16.89 0.70 -7.93
C SER A 171 -17.66 2.00 -8.08
N ILE A 172 -17.00 3.08 -8.50
CA ILE A 172 -17.69 4.35 -8.75
C ILE A 172 -18.55 4.21 -10.02
N LEU A 173 -18.03 3.57 -11.06
CA LEU A 173 -18.76 3.36 -12.30
C LEU A 173 -20.01 2.50 -12.07
N SER A 174 -19.94 1.47 -11.21
CA SER A 174 -21.11 0.68 -10.85
C SER A 174 -22.17 1.54 -10.15
N SER A 175 -21.78 2.32 -9.13
CA SER A 175 -22.67 3.27 -8.43
C SER A 175 -23.31 4.28 -9.38
N THR A 176 -22.53 4.90 -10.28
CA THR A 176 -23.05 5.91 -11.19
C THR A 176 -23.92 5.31 -12.28
N LEU A 177 -23.63 4.09 -12.73
CA LEU A 177 -24.50 3.31 -13.63
C LEU A 177 -25.81 2.91 -12.96
N ILE A 178 -25.79 2.54 -11.68
CA ILE A 178 -27.00 2.29 -10.89
C ILE A 178 -27.85 3.57 -10.87
N GLY A 179 -27.26 4.73 -10.56
CA GLY A 179 -27.95 6.02 -10.59
C GLY A 179 -28.57 6.35 -11.96
N SER A 180 -27.83 6.14 -13.04
CA SER A 180 -28.31 6.37 -14.41
C SER A 180 -29.33 5.32 -14.89
N SER A 181 -29.27 4.08 -14.38
CA SER A 181 -30.24 3.03 -14.72
C SER A 181 -31.55 3.21 -13.95
N LEU A 182 -31.49 3.73 -12.73
CA LEU A 182 -32.65 4.19 -11.97
C LEU A 182 -33.37 5.36 -12.69
N TYR A 183 -32.63 6.21 -13.43
CA TYR A 183 -33.22 7.22 -14.32
C TYR A 183 -34.12 6.59 -15.40
N LYS A 184 -33.72 5.45 -15.95
CA LYS A 184 -34.47 4.71 -16.99
C LYS A 184 -35.47 3.69 -16.44
N GLY A 185 -35.62 3.59 -15.10
CA GLY A 185 -36.51 2.62 -14.45
C GLY A 185 -36.04 1.16 -14.49
N ASN A 186 -34.82 0.89 -14.96
CA ASN A 186 -34.31 -0.47 -15.11
C ASN A 186 -33.50 -0.91 -13.88
N ILE A 187 -34.21 -1.31 -12.83
CA ILE A 187 -33.62 -1.74 -11.54
C ILE A 187 -32.84 -3.06 -11.70
N LYS A 188 -33.23 -3.93 -12.64
CA LYS A 188 -32.60 -5.24 -12.88
C LYS A 188 -31.10 -5.11 -13.20
N LEU A 189 -30.74 -4.12 -14.02
CA LEU A 189 -29.35 -3.88 -14.44
C LEU A 189 -28.47 -3.51 -13.23
N GLY A 190 -28.98 -2.67 -12.33
CA GLY A 190 -28.26 -2.28 -11.11
C GLY A 190 -27.99 -3.45 -10.17
N ILE A 191 -28.96 -4.36 -10.00
CA ILE A 191 -28.80 -5.57 -9.19
C ILE A 191 -27.72 -6.49 -9.78
N ILE A 192 -27.74 -6.71 -11.10
CA ILE A 192 -26.75 -7.56 -11.78
C ILE A 192 -25.33 -7.04 -11.58
N ILE A 193 -25.12 -5.72 -11.77
CA ILE A 193 -23.81 -5.09 -11.58
C ILE A 193 -23.32 -5.29 -10.15
N LEU A 194 -24.17 -5.02 -9.15
CA LEU A 194 -23.81 -5.13 -7.73
C LEU A 194 -23.42 -6.56 -7.34
N VAL A 195 -24.17 -7.57 -7.80
CA VAL A 195 -23.83 -8.98 -7.56
C VAL A 195 -22.51 -9.36 -8.24
N ALA A 196 -22.33 -9.02 -9.51
CA ALA A 196 -21.13 -9.37 -10.26
C ALA A 196 -19.86 -8.75 -9.63
N GLU A 197 -19.90 -7.48 -9.26
CA GLU A 197 -18.77 -6.79 -8.62
C GLU A 197 -18.43 -7.40 -7.26
N SER A 198 -19.46 -7.66 -6.44
CA SER A 198 -19.30 -8.27 -5.12
C SER A 198 -18.62 -9.63 -5.21
N LEU A 199 -19.00 -10.46 -6.19
CA LEU A 199 -18.38 -11.77 -6.43
C LEU A 199 -16.90 -11.65 -6.80
N ILE A 200 -16.55 -10.73 -7.69
CA ILE A 200 -15.15 -10.49 -8.10
C ILE A 200 -14.32 -10.05 -6.90
N ALA A 201 -14.81 -9.10 -6.11
CA ALA A 201 -14.09 -8.56 -4.97
C ALA A 201 -13.88 -9.61 -3.86
N ILE A 202 -14.93 -10.38 -3.52
CA ILE A 202 -14.84 -11.47 -2.53
C ILE A 202 -13.85 -12.54 -3.00
N THR A 203 -13.92 -12.95 -4.26
CA THR A 203 -13.01 -13.95 -4.84
C THR A 203 -11.57 -13.45 -4.79
N GLY A 204 -11.32 -12.20 -5.16
CA GLY A 204 -10.01 -11.57 -5.09
C GLY A 204 -9.43 -11.51 -3.67
N LEU A 205 -10.27 -11.22 -2.66
CA LEU A 205 -9.85 -11.24 -1.26
C LEU A 205 -9.49 -12.65 -0.77
N ILE A 206 -10.30 -13.67 -1.11
CA ILE A 206 -10.04 -15.06 -0.70
C ILE A 206 -8.73 -15.56 -1.30
N PHE A 207 -8.48 -15.26 -2.57
CA PHE A 207 -7.29 -15.71 -3.29
C PHE A 207 -6.10 -14.73 -3.20
N ASN A 208 -6.17 -13.69 -2.37
CA ASN A 208 -5.14 -12.66 -2.28
C ASN A 208 -3.73 -13.23 -2.05
N LYS A 209 -3.59 -14.31 -1.27
CA LYS A 209 -2.31 -14.99 -1.02
C LYS A 209 -1.73 -15.59 -2.30
N LYS A 210 -2.55 -16.28 -3.09
CA LYS A 210 -2.14 -16.90 -4.36
C LYS A 210 -1.81 -15.83 -5.40
N ILE A 211 -2.58 -14.75 -5.43
CA ILE A 211 -2.34 -13.60 -6.33
C ILE A 211 -0.99 -12.95 -6.01
N VAL A 212 -0.70 -12.66 -4.73
CA VAL A 212 0.60 -12.13 -4.31
C VAL A 212 1.74 -13.05 -4.73
N GLN A 213 1.60 -14.37 -4.48
CA GLN A 213 2.60 -15.38 -4.88
C GLN A 213 2.80 -15.44 -6.40
N PHE A 214 1.73 -15.32 -7.17
CA PHE A 214 1.78 -15.29 -8.63
C PHE A 214 2.55 -14.06 -9.12
N PHE A 215 2.21 -12.86 -8.62
CA PHE A 215 2.94 -11.64 -8.99
C PHE A 215 4.40 -11.67 -8.56
N THR A 216 4.74 -12.23 -7.39
CA THR A 216 6.15 -12.38 -6.98
C THR A 216 6.91 -13.34 -7.90
N ARG A 217 6.30 -14.47 -8.28
CA ARG A 217 6.89 -15.44 -9.23
C ARG A 217 7.04 -14.83 -10.62
N TRP A 218 6.05 -14.07 -11.08
CA TRP A 218 6.06 -13.41 -12.38
C TRP A 218 7.12 -12.31 -12.45
N HIS A 219 7.23 -11.45 -11.43
CA HIS A 219 8.31 -10.47 -11.35
C HIS A 219 9.69 -11.13 -11.32
N LYS A 220 9.85 -12.23 -10.56
CA LYS A 220 11.09 -13.01 -10.55
C LYS A 220 11.44 -13.57 -11.93
N LYS A 221 10.45 -14.03 -12.69
CA LYS A 221 10.62 -14.54 -14.07
C LYS A 221 10.97 -13.42 -15.05
N ARG A 222 10.32 -12.25 -14.96
CA ARG A 222 10.57 -11.09 -15.83
C ARG A 222 11.94 -10.44 -15.56
N ASN A 223 12.33 -10.30 -14.29
CA ASN A 223 13.69 -9.89 -13.93
C ASN A 223 14.76 -10.95 -14.21
N SER A 224 14.37 -12.21 -14.53
CA SER A 224 15.32 -13.22 -14.99
C SER A 224 15.67 -13.05 -16.47
N SER A 225 14.77 -12.51 -17.30
CA SER A 225 15.05 -12.18 -18.71
C SER A 225 15.84 -10.87 -18.86
N ASN A 226 15.61 -9.87 -18.01
CA ASN A 226 16.44 -8.65 -17.98
C ASN A 226 17.83 -8.87 -17.34
N ASN A 227 18.08 -10.06 -16.76
CA ASN A 227 19.35 -10.42 -16.12
C ASN A 227 20.36 -11.06 -17.10
N ILE A 228 20.05 -11.15 -18.39
CA ILE A 228 21.03 -11.61 -19.39
C ILE A 228 21.94 -10.44 -19.81
N ASP A 229 21.43 -9.21 -19.83
CA ASP A 229 22.20 -8.00 -20.19
C ASP A 229 23.00 -7.38 -19.02
N GLU A 230 22.74 -7.76 -17.76
CA GLU A 230 23.54 -7.34 -16.58
C GLU A 230 24.64 -8.36 -16.19
N ARG A 231 24.83 -9.45 -16.94
CA ARG A 231 25.82 -10.51 -16.63
C ARG A 231 27.26 -10.17 -17.03
N MET A 232 27.56 -8.90 -17.24
CA MET A 232 28.93 -8.40 -17.29
C MET A 232 28.98 -7.10 -16.50
N LEU A 233 29.94 -6.99 -15.57
CA LEU A 233 30.17 -5.92 -14.57
C LEU A 233 29.29 -6.04 -13.30
N CYS A 234 29.79 -6.33 -12.09
CA CYS A 234 31.09 -6.10 -11.49
C CYS A 234 31.21 -7.09 -10.28
N MET A 235 32.32 -7.81 -10.13
CA MET A 235 32.59 -8.48 -8.85
C MET A 235 32.83 -7.40 -7.80
N SER A 236 31.92 -7.24 -6.83
CA SER A 236 32.11 -6.29 -5.74
C SER A 236 33.28 -6.73 -4.86
N GLU A 237 34.34 -5.95 -4.80
CA GLU A 237 35.46 -6.16 -3.90
C GLU A 237 35.05 -5.76 -2.48
N ILE A 238 35.05 -6.71 -1.53
CA ILE A 238 34.67 -6.47 -0.13
C ILE A 238 35.93 -6.44 0.72
N LYS A 239 36.27 -5.25 1.23
CA LYS A 239 37.33 -5.05 2.22
C LYS A 239 36.76 -5.13 3.63
N CYS A 240 37.46 -5.85 4.50
CA CYS A 240 37.13 -5.90 5.92
C CYS A 240 38.20 -5.18 6.75
N SER A 241 37.84 -4.11 7.44
CA SER A 241 38.77 -3.37 8.31
C SER A 241 38.85 -3.92 9.74
N ALA A 242 38.03 -4.91 10.09
CA ALA A 242 38.01 -5.50 11.42
C ALA A 242 39.00 -6.66 11.55
N ILE A 243 40.08 -6.46 12.30
CA ILE A 243 41.19 -7.43 12.42
C ILE A 243 40.71 -8.73 13.10
N ASN A 244 39.79 -8.62 14.05
CA ASN A 244 39.25 -9.76 14.79
C ASN A 244 38.06 -10.44 14.08
N CYS A 245 37.77 -10.11 12.83
CA CYS A 245 36.67 -10.75 12.09
C CYS A 245 37.16 -12.09 11.53
N GLY A 246 36.46 -13.19 11.84
CA GLY A 246 36.81 -14.52 11.36
C GLY A 246 36.67 -14.74 9.84
N TYR A 247 36.09 -13.77 9.12
CA TYR A 247 36.02 -13.77 7.65
C TYR A 247 37.03 -12.81 7.01
N ASN A 248 37.88 -12.15 7.80
CA ASN A 248 38.87 -11.22 7.31
C ASN A 248 40.23 -11.92 7.14
N GLU A 249 40.70 -11.96 5.90
CA GLU A 249 42.05 -12.39 5.57
C GLU A 249 42.73 -11.25 4.80
N ASN A 250 43.82 -10.70 5.35
CA ASN A 250 44.59 -9.61 4.74
C ASN A 250 43.74 -8.39 4.30
N ASN A 251 42.80 -7.93 5.15
CA ASN A 251 41.83 -6.86 4.88
C ASN A 251 40.79 -7.17 3.79
N THR A 252 40.67 -8.42 3.37
CA THR A 252 39.69 -8.88 2.39
C THR A 252 38.66 -9.75 3.09
N CYS A 253 37.37 -9.52 2.80
CA CYS A 253 36.30 -10.35 3.35
C CYS A 253 36.03 -11.56 2.45
N HIS A 254 36.27 -12.77 2.96
CA HIS A 254 36.05 -14.01 2.21
C HIS A 254 34.61 -14.54 2.34
N LYS A 255 33.75 -13.84 3.08
CA LYS A 255 32.33 -14.21 3.19
C LYS A 255 31.58 -13.81 1.92
N LYS A 256 31.08 -14.82 1.19
CA LYS A 256 30.32 -14.63 -0.07
C LYS A 256 29.05 -13.80 0.10
N ASN A 257 28.38 -13.86 1.27
CA ASN A 257 27.15 -13.11 1.54
C ASN A 257 27.28 -12.33 2.86
N ILE A 258 27.57 -11.03 2.76
CA ILE A 258 27.57 -10.13 3.91
C ILE A 258 26.26 -9.35 4.01
N LYS A 259 25.89 -8.95 5.22
CA LYS A 259 24.77 -8.05 5.49
C LYS A 259 25.24 -6.84 6.29
N VAL A 260 25.00 -5.66 5.74
CA VAL A 260 25.18 -4.37 6.41
C VAL A 260 23.83 -3.91 6.94
N GLU A 261 23.75 -3.71 8.25
CA GLU A 261 22.59 -3.11 8.93
C GLU A 261 22.82 -1.61 9.12
N GLY A 262 21.72 -0.87 9.30
CA GLY A 262 21.76 0.59 9.45
C GLY A 262 20.41 1.23 9.22
N LEU A 263 19.35 0.59 9.71
CA LEU A 263 17.99 1.05 9.50
C LEU A 263 17.84 2.48 10.06
N PHE A 264 17.38 3.41 9.22
CA PHE A 264 17.28 4.85 9.51
C PHE A 264 18.60 5.60 9.71
N SER A 265 19.75 4.95 9.52
CA SER A 265 21.06 5.58 9.71
C SER A 265 21.33 6.61 8.62
N ARG A 266 21.75 7.81 9.06
CA ARG A 266 22.12 8.95 8.19
C ARG A 266 23.63 9.21 8.17
N SER A 267 24.41 8.32 8.77
CA SER A 267 25.86 8.39 8.86
C SER A 267 26.44 6.98 8.92
N LYS A 268 27.69 6.81 8.48
CA LYS A 268 28.43 5.56 8.57
C LYS A 268 28.47 4.98 9.99
N LEU A 269 28.54 5.84 11.01
CA LEU A 269 28.54 5.44 12.43
C LEU A 269 27.27 4.70 12.86
N GLY A 270 26.15 4.91 12.17
CA GLY A 270 24.90 4.21 12.45
C GLY A 270 24.76 2.88 11.71
N THR A 271 25.76 2.48 10.92
CA THR A 271 25.74 1.21 10.18
C THR A 271 26.60 0.19 10.88
N PHE A 272 26.36 -1.10 10.65
CA PHE A 272 27.21 -2.17 11.15
C PHE A 272 27.14 -3.42 10.28
N CYS A 273 28.22 -4.21 10.27
CA CYS A 273 28.27 -5.50 9.60
C CYS A 273 27.63 -6.57 10.49
N GLN A 274 26.39 -6.96 10.17
CA GLN A 274 25.68 -8.05 10.86
C GLN A 274 26.40 -9.41 10.71
N SER A 275 27.15 -9.55 9.62
CA SER A 275 27.95 -10.74 9.31
C SER A 275 29.29 -10.80 10.06
N PHE A 276 29.65 -9.77 10.82
CA PHE A 276 30.84 -9.80 11.67
C PHE A 276 30.75 -10.96 12.68
N ARG A 277 31.85 -11.70 12.82
CA ARG A 277 32.00 -12.77 13.81
C ARG A 277 33.41 -12.72 14.37
N ASN A 278 33.54 -12.79 15.69
CA ASN A 278 34.82 -12.83 16.37
C ASN A 278 35.14 -14.30 16.71
N PRO A 279 36.24 -14.89 16.19
CA PRO A 279 36.60 -16.29 16.43
C PRO A 279 36.81 -16.66 17.90
N ILE A 280 37.08 -15.66 18.76
CA ILE A 280 37.26 -15.85 20.21
C ILE A 280 35.95 -16.29 20.89
N ASP A 281 34.79 -16.04 20.26
CA ASP A 281 33.47 -16.46 20.74
C ASP A 281 33.10 -17.84 20.14
N GLU A 282 33.78 -18.89 20.63
CA GLU A 282 33.81 -20.25 20.04
C GLU A 282 32.44 -20.96 19.96
N THR A 283 31.48 -20.59 20.81
CA THR A 283 30.21 -21.34 20.95
C THR A 283 29.22 -21.10 19.80
N LEU A 284 29.26 -19.92 19.15
CA LEU A 284 28.37 -19.57 18.03
C LEU A 284 28.97 -19.86 16.66
N PHE A 285 30.30 -20.02 16.57
CA PHE A 285 31.00 -20.11 15.28
C PHE A 285 30.83 -21.47 14.59
N LYS A 286 30.68 -22.57 15.36
CA LYS A 286 30.61 -23.94 14.82
C LYS A 286 29.23 -24.35 14.30
N GLU A 287 28.14 -23.82 14.86
CA GLU A 287 26.77 -24.17 14.43
C GLU A 287 26.37 -23.47 13.11
N GLU A 288 26.84 -22.24 12.86
CA GLU A 288 26.47 -21.46 11.67
C GLU A 288 27.26 -21.83 10.40
N MET A 289 28.46 -22.43 10.51
CA MET A 289 29.23 -22.87 9.33
C MET A 289 28.62 -24.09 8.62
N ALA A 290 27.86 -24.92 9.35
CA ALA A 290 27.21 -26.11 8.78
C ALA A 290 26.01 -25.76 7.86
N ASP A 291 25.36 -24.61 8.09
CA ASP A 291 24.18 -24.16 7.33
C ASP A 291 24.55 -23.46 6.00
N GLU A 292 25.82 -23.08 5.81
CA GLU A 292 26.30 -22.37 4.61
C GLU A 292 26.77 -23.30 3.48
N MET A 293 26.89 -24.62 3.72
CA MET A 293 27.35 -25.62 2.74
C MET A 293 26.30 -26.09 1.72
N SER A 294 25.09 -25.49 1.69
CA SER A 294 23.98 -25.94 0.82
C SER A 294 23.44 -24.89 -0.16
N MET A 295 24.23 -23.87 -0.53
CA MET A 295 23.77 -22.83 -1.45
C MET A 295 24.68 -22.57 -2.65
N ASP A 296 24.00 -22.51 -3.81
CA ASP A 296 24.46 -22.25 -5.18
C ASP A 296 25.59 -21.19 -5.28
N GLU A 297 26.72 -21.60 -5.87
CA GLU A 297 27.97 -20.83 -5.95
C GLU A 297 27.89 -19.55 -6.79
N HIS A 298 26.81 -19.37 -7.58
CA HIS A 298 26.76 -18.34 -8.62
C HIS A 298 26.07 -17.02 -8.24
N LYS A 299 25.92 -16.69 -6.94
CA LYS A 299 25.20 -15.46 -6.54
C LYS A 299 25.66 -14.82 -5.23
N VAL A 300 26.79 -14.11 -5.26
CA VAL A 300 27.23 -13.19 -4.19
C VAL A 300 26.19 -12.08 -4.03
N LYS A 301 25.52 -12.00 -2.87
CA LYS A 301 24.55 -10.95 -2.54
C LYS A 301 24.96 -10.20 -1.29
N ILE A 302 25.13 -8.89 -1.44
CA ILE A 302 25.47 -8.00 -0.34
C ILE A 302 24.20 -7.32 0.16
N GLY A 303 23.70 -7.75 1.32
CA GLY A 303 22.52 -7.15 1.94
C GLY A 303 22.82 -5.78 2.55
N CYS A 304 21.91 -4.83 2.40
CA CYS A 304 22.02 -3.49 2.98
C CYS A 304 20.66 -3.02 3.50
N SER A 305 20.49 -2.88 4.81
CA SER A 305 19.27 -2.33 5.43
C SER A 305 19.32 -0.80 5.60
N ALA A 306 20.41 -0.15 5.19
CA ALA A 306 20.61 1.29 5.38
C ALA A 306 19.79 2.08 4.34
N ASN A 307 18.55 2.43 4.69
CA ASN A 307 17.58 3.02 3.75
C ASN A 307 18.01 4.37 3.15
N TYR A 308 18.88 5.11 3.84
CA TYR A 308 19.44 6.39 3.37
C TYR A 308 20.82 6.25 2.71
N CYS A 309 21.30 5.03 2.45
CA CYS A 309 22.55 4.81 1.70
C CYS A 309 22.29 4.88 0.18
N ILE A 310 23.05 5.68 -0.59
CA ILE A 310 22.88 5.80 -2.05
C ILE A 310 23.02 4.46 -2.78
N TYR A 311 23.86 3.57 -2.24
CA TYR A 311 24.15 2.26 -2.82
C TYR A 311 23.08 1.22 -2.47
N ASN A 312 22.14 1.53 -1.58
CA ASN A 312 21.04 0.62 -1.25
C ASN A 312 19.93 0.69 -2.31
N LYS A 313 19.82 -0.38 -3.10
CA LYS A 313 18.74 -0.65 -4.06
C LYS A 313 18.00 -1.91 -3.60
N ASP A 314 16.74 -1.75 -3.18
CA ASP A 314 15.86 -2.84 -2.76
C ASP A 314 16.45 -3.77 -1.68
N ASN A 315 17.12 -3.18 -0.68
CA ASN A 315 17.84 -3.87 0.41
C ASN A 315 19.12 -4.61 -0.01
N TYR A 316 19.66 -4.30 -1.20
CA TYR A 316 20.93 -4.81 -1.68
C TYR A 316 21.90 -3.65 -1.94
N CYS A 317 23.17 -3.86 -1.59
CA CYS A 317 24.24 -2.92 -1.93
C CYS A 317 24.67 -3.10 -3.38
N LYS A 318 24.72 -2.01 -4.14
CA LYS A 318 25.18 -1.96 -5.53
C LYS A 318 26.56 -1.29 -5.70
N ALA A 319 27.26 -1.02 -4.61
CA ALA A 319 28.61 -0.47 -4.67
C ALA A 319 29.59 -1.50 -5.27
N SER A 320 30.50 -1.03 -6.13
CA SER A 320 31.57 -1.85 -6.72
C SER A 320 32.70 -2.16 -5.73
N LYS A 321 32.92 -1.29 -4.74
CA LYS A 321 33.89 -1.46 -3.65
C LYS A 321 33.23 -1.17 -2.32
N ILE A 322 33.38 -2.08 -1.37
CA ILE A 322 32.74 -1.99 -0.06
C ILE A 322 33.77 -2.20 1.03
N THR A 323 33.91 -1.24 1.93
CA THR A 323 34.73 -1.37 3.14
C THR A 323 33.81 -1.41 4.35
N VAL A 324 33.91 -2.49 5.11
CA VAL A 324 33.10 -2.73 6.32
C VAL A 324 33.97 -3.22 7.47
N GLY A 325 33.64 -2.86 8.70
CA GLY A 325 34.39 -3.27 9.89
C GLY A 325 34.86 -2.08 10.72
N GLN A 326 35.75 -2.37 11.66
CA GLN A 326 36.52 -1.41 12.45
C GLN A 326 37.66 -2.17 13.13
N LYS A 327 38.89 -1.65 13.10
CA LYS A 327 40.13 -2.38 13.48
C LYS A 327 40.02 -3.21 14.76
N ASN A 328 39.43 -2.64 15.81
CA ASN A 328 39.35 -3.23 17.15
C ASN A 328 37.94 -3.66 17.55
N ALA A 329 37.03 -3.84 16.59
CA ALA A 329 35.68 -4.31 16.89
C ALA A 329 35.73 -5.68 17.59
N LYS A 330 35.09 -5.77 18.75
CA LYS A 330 34.81 -7.01 19.49
C LYS A 330 33.40 -7.50 19.19
N TYR A 331 32.47 -6.58 18.99
CA TYR A 331 31.06 -6.87 18.70
C TYR A 331 30.65 -6.33 17.33
N ARG A 332 29.63 -6.94 16.72
CA ARG A 332 29.08 -6.47 15.43
C ARG A 332 28.65 -5.01 15.48
N SER A 333 28.09 -4.54 16.59
CA SER A 333 27.63 -3.16 16.79
C SER A 333 28.76 -2.12 16.78
N GLU A 334 30.01 -2.56 16.93
CA GLU A 334 31.21 -1.71 16.88
C GLU A 334 31.84 -1.66 15.49
N THR A 335 31.23 -2.31 14.51
CA THR A 335 31.65 -2.21 13.11
C THR A 335 30.86 -1.13 12.40
N GLN A 336 31.39 -0.61 11.31
CA GLN A 336 30.69 0.34 10.45
C GLN A 336 30.90 0.02 8.96
N CYS A 337 30.04 0.55 8.10
CA CYS A 337 30.24 0.57 6.66
C CYS A 337 30.89 1.90 6.26
N ASP A 338 32.19 1.88 6.02
CA ASP A 338 32.95 3.06 5.58
C ASP A 338 32.56 3.51 4.18
N SER A 339 31.97 2.61 3.38
CA SER A 339 31.41 2.91 2.05
C SER A 339 29.98 3.48 2.10
N PHE A 340 29.44 3.77 3.28
CA PHE A 340 28.13 4.43 3.39
C PHE A 340 28.21 5.87 2.87
N GLU A 341 27.34 6.22 1.95
CA GLU A 341 27.12 7.58 1.47
C GLU A 341 25.64 7.93 1.55
N LEU A 342 25.36 9.14 2.04
CA LEU A 342 24.00 9.62 2.30
C LEU A 342 23.28 9.99 0.99
N LYS A 343 22.01 9.58 0.87
CA LYS A 343 21.09 9.94 -0.24
C LYS A 343 20.75 11.41 -0.34
#